data_AF-A0A1I5J2P9-F1
#
_entry.id   AF-A0A1I5J2P9-F1
#
_cell.length_a   1.000
_cell.length_b   1.000
_cell.length_c   1.000
_cell.angle_alpha   90.00
_cell.angle_beta   90.00
_cell.angle_gamma   90.00
#
_symmetry.space_group_name_H-M   'P 1'
#
loop_
_entity.id
_entity.type
_entity.pdbx_description
1 polymer ?
#
loop_
_entity_poly.entity_id
_entity_poly.type
_entity_poly.pdbx_seq_one_letter_code
_entity_poly.pdbx_strand_id
1 'polypeptide(L)'
;MFYNVITVVQSENKKPNKNTLSDLEILALDSHPKIYGDYNDAEIFWKGYKKVAVINTNQKSHYEDKLLLVATSDKKIISDITINFSYSDEIKHELTVDKILKVVCEYIPYEILEKYYTFSKSFHETYKEGKKYEAYHYVMSLNKEGKAANVSGDYLLYDKFAFKIIHRNDDDWIAEINRSAYKGNHEKTSADVYEVEDWKVDLSKYK
;
A
#
# COMPACT_ATOMS: atom_id res chain seq x y z
N MET A 1 -0.94 55.89 -26.24
CA MET A 1 -0.84 55.02 -25.06
C MET A 1 -1.76 53.85 -25.30
N PHE A 2 -1.21 52.66 -25.51
CA PHE A 2 -1.98 51.43 -25.65
C PHE A 2 -1.89 50.67 -24.33
N TYR A 3 -3.04 50.43 -23.69
CA TYR A 3 -3.11 49.58 -22.50
C TYR A 3 -3.10 48.11 -22.96
N ASN A 4 -2.03 47.40 -22.62
CA ASN A 4 -1.99 45.95 -22.73
C ASN A 4 -2.89 45.36 -21.63
N VAL A 5 -4.01 44.76 -22.04
CA VAL A 5 -4.80 43.88 -21.18
C VAL A 5 -4.07 42.54 -21.14
N ILE A 6 -3.39 42.25 -20.03
CA ILE A 6 -2.85 40.91 -19.76
C ILE A 6 -4.04 40.05 -19.32
N THR A 7 -4.55 39.25 -20.25
CA THR A 7 -5.52 38.21 -19.93
C THR A 7 -4.78 37.10 -19.17
N VAL A 8 -4.99 37.04 -17.86
CA VAL A 8 -4.57 35.90 -17.04
C VAL A 8 -5.43 34.72 -17.46
N VAL A 9 -4.86 33.79 -18.22
CA VAL A 9 -5.47 32.48 -18.47
C VAL A 9 -5.40 31.73 -17.15
N GLN A 10 -6.51 31.70 -16.41
CA GLN A 10 -6.69 30.72 -15.35
C GLN A 10 -6.63 29.33 -16.01
N SER A 11 -5.55 28.60 -15.76
CA SER A 11 -5.48 27.18 -16.09
C SER A 11 -6.55 26.47 -15.27
N GLU A 12 -7.67 26.11 -15.91
CA GLU A 12 -8.62 25.18 -15.34
C GLU A 12 -7.86 23.89 -15.00
N ASN A 13 -7.72 23.58 -13.71
CA ASN A 13 -7.30 22.27 -13.22
C ASN A 13 -8.36 21.24 -13.65
N LYS A 14 -8.32 20.81 -14.91
CA LYS A 14 -9.09 19.66 -15.38
C LYS A 14 -8.60 18.45 -14.59
N LYS A 15 -9.47 17.91 -13.71
CA LYS A 15 -9.23 16.59 -13.14
C LYS A 15 -8.91 15.63 -14.29
N PRO A 16 -7.83 14.84 -14.20
CA PRO A 16 -7.41 13.97 -15.29
C PRO A 16 -8.57 13.07 -15.71
N ASN A 17 -8.69 12.84 -17.02
CA ASN A 17 -9.72 11.95 -17.54
C ASN A 17 -9.44 10.53 -17.03
N LYS A 18 -10.33 10.03 -16.15
CA LYS A 18 -10.14 8.75 -15.44
C LYS A 18 -9.98 7.53 -16.36
N ASN A 19 -10.35 7.65 -17.63
CA ASN A 19 -10.27 6.57 -18.62
C ASN A 19 -8.98 6.59 -19.47
N THR A 20 -8.07 7.55 -19.27
CA THR A 20 -6.84 7.69 -20.07
C THR A 20 -5.56 7.62 -19.26
N LEU A 21 -5.65 7.45 -17.93
CA LEU A 21 -4.49 7.30 -17.08
C LEU A 21 -3.93 5.88 -17.19
N SER A 22 -2.61 5.78 -17.27
CA SER A 22 -1.86 4.53 -17.10
C SER A 22 -2.03 3.99 -15.67
N ASP A 23 -1.66 2.73 -15.48
CA ASP A 23 -1.82 2.09 -14.16
C ASP A 23 -0.91 2.69 -13.08
N LEU A 24 0.29 3.14 -13.43
CA LEU A 24 1.15 3.87 -12.49
C LEU A 24 0.57 5.23 -12.14
N GLU A 25 0.00 5.95 -13.11
CA GLU A 25 -0.63 7.25 -12.84
C GLU A 25 -1.85 7.12 -11.93
N ILE A 26 -2.63 6.04 -12.06
CA ILE A 26 -3.74 5.75 -11.15
C ILE A 26 -3.23 5.52 -9.73
N LEU A 27 -2.17 4.72 -9.56
CA LEU A 27 -1.57 4.40 -8.26
C LEU A 27 -0.88 5.61 -7.61
N ALA A 28 -0.40 6.56 -8.41
CA ALA A 28 0.34 7.74 -7.96
C ALA A 28 -0.49 9.04 -7.96
N LEU A 29 -1.83 8.95 -8.00
CA LEU A 29 -2.68 10.15 -7.93
C LEU A 29 -2.43 10.92 -6.63
N ASP A 30 -2.20 12.23 -6.75
CA ASP A 30 -1.98 13.11 -5.61
C ASP A 30 -3.12 13.00 -4.57
N SER A 31 -2.73 13.04 -3.30
CA SER A 31 -3.66 13.00 -2.15
C SER A 31 -4.55 11.75 -2.10
N HIS A 32 -4.11 10.64 -2.70
CA HIS A 32 -4.85 9.39 -2.56
C HIS A 32 -4.95 8.94 -1.09
N PRO A 33 -6.06 8.27 -0.71
CA PRO A 33 -6.23 7.75 0.64
C PRO A 33 -5.14 6.75 1.04
N LYS A 34 -4.62 6.90 2.25
CA LYS A 34 -3.57 6.07 2.84
C LYS A 34 -4.15 5.09 3.87
N ILE A 35 -3.39 4.06 4.25
CA ILE A 35 -3.78 3.21 5.39
C ILE A 35 -3.99 4.08 6.65
N TYR A 36 -4.93 3.71 7.52
CA TYR A 36 -5.45 4.51 8.64
C TYR A 36 -6.20 5.80 8.25
N GLY A 37 -6.33 6.13 6.97
CA GLY A 37 -7.19 7.22 6.49
C GLY A 37 -8.69 6.90 6.56
N ASP A 38 -9.54 7.91 6.33
CA ASP A 38 -10.99 7.76 6.33
C ASP A 38 -11.46 6.91 5.14
N TYR A 39 -12.30 5.90 5.42
CA TYR A 39 -12.80 4.99 4.40
C TYR A 39 -13.82 5.64 3.45
N ASN A 40 -14.68 6.54 3.93
CA ASN A 40 -15.68 7.22 3.11
C ASN A 40 -15.00 8.18 2.12
N ASP A 41 -13.95 8.86 2.57
CA ASP A 41 -13.12 9.69 1.68
C ASP A 41 -12.51 8.84 0.55
N ALA A 42 -12.11 7.60 0.85
CA ALA A 42 -11.63 6.67 -0.17
C ALA A 42 -12.70 6.24 -1.16
N GLU A 43 -13.92 5.94 -0.70
CA GLU A 43 -15.05 5.63 -1.59
C GLU A 43 -15.33 6.79 -2.55
N ILE A 44 -15.26 8.04 -2.06
CA ILE A 44 -15.47 9.24 -2.87
C ILE A 44 -14.32 9.44 -3.86
N PHE A 45 -13.08 9.34 -3.38
CA PHE A 45 -11.87 9.58 -4.19
C PHE A 45 -11.78 8.60 -5.36
N TRP A 46 -11.92 7.30 -5.07
CA TRP A 46 -11.76 6.24 -6.06
C TRP A 46 -13.01 5.98 -6.91
N LYS A 47 -14.11 6.71 -6.66
CA LYS A 47 -15.35 6.58 -7.43
C LYS A 47 -15.11 6.74 -8.93
N GLY A 48 -15.42 5.70 -9.70
CA GLY A 48 -15.31 5.69 -11.16
C GLY A 48 -14.00 5.15 -11.72
N TYR A 49 -13.01 4.82 -10.89
CA TYR A 49 -11.80 4.11 -11.32
C TYR A 49 -12.05 2.60 -11.33
N LYS A 50 -12.34 2.02 -12.51
CA LYS A 50 -12.78 0.61 -12.64
C LYS A 50 -11.74 -0.43 -12.19
N LYS A 51 -10.45 -0.07 -12.24
CA LYS A 51 -9.32 -0.90 -11.81
C LYS A 51 -9.09 -0.86 -10.29
N VAL A 52 -9.79 0.02 -9.57
CA VAL A 52 -9.73 0.15 -8.12
C VAL A 52 -11.01 -0.42 -7.50
N ALA A 53 -10.87 -1.15 -6.41
CA ALA A 53 -11.98 -1.58 -5.58
C ALA A 53 -11.86 -0.98 -4.18
N VAL A 54 -12.92 -0.32 -3.72
CA VAL A 54 -13.07 0.14 -2.33
C VAL A 54 -14.18 -0.68 -1.69
N ILE A 55 -13.84 -1.46 -0.66
CA ILE A 55 -14.77 -2.44 -0.10
C ILE A 55 -14.74 -2.48 1.44
N ASN A 56 -15.79 -3.06 2.02
CA ASN A 56 -15.75 -3.54 3.38
C ASN A 56 -15.47 -5.06 3.40
N THR A 57 -14.44 -5.50 4.14
CA THR A 57 -13.93 -6.88 4.16
C THR A 57 -14.90 -7.92 4.70
N ASN A 58 -16.07 -7.51 5.23
CA ASN A 58 -17.18 -8.44 5.51
C ASN A 58 -17.81 -9.00 4.22
N GLN A 59 -17.35 -8.57 3.05
CA GLN A 59 -17.75 -9.06 1.74
C GLN A 59 -16.60 -9.89 1.13
N LYS A 60 -16.89 -11.15 0.75
CA LYS A 60 -15.96 -11.98 -0.03
C LYS A 60 -15.80 -11.35 -1.42
N SER A 61 -14.62 -10.81 -1.73
CA SER A 61 -14.25 -10.47 -3.11
C SER A 61 -13.00 -11.23 -3.51
N HIS A 62 -12.94 -11.67 -4.77
CA HIS A 62 -11.73 -12.23 -5.36
C HIS A 62 -10.79 -11.06 -5.69
N TYR A 63 -9.82 -10.84 -4.80
CA TYR A 63 -8.92 -9.70 -4.80
C TYR A 63 -7.95 -9.65 -5.98
N GLU A 64 -7.77 -10.77 -6.67
CA GLU A 64 -6.79 -10.93 -7.75
C GLU A 64 -7.19 -10.17 -9.05
N ASP A 65 -8.43 -9.65 -9.14
CA ASP A 65 -8.96 -9.01 -10.36
C ASP A 65 -8.92 -7.47 -10.36
N LYS A 66 -8.16 -6.85 -9.45
CA LYS A 66 -8.05 -5.39 -9.32
C LYS A 66 -6.62 -4.95 -9.17
N LEU A 67 -6.27 -3.81 -9.80
CA LEU A 67 -4.98 -3.16 -9.65
C LEU A 67 -4.75 -2.70 -8.21
N LEU A 68 -5.77 -2.06 -7.62
CA LEU A 68 -5.74 -1.54 -6.25
C LEU A 68 -7.00 -1.95 -5.51
N LEU A 69 -6.80 -2.45 -4.30
CA LEU A 69 -7.84 -2.71 -3.32
C LEU A 69 -7.60 -1.81 -2.11
N VAL A 70 -8.65 -1.10 -1.70
CA VAL A 70 -8.70 -0.34 -0.45
C VAL A 70 -9.82 -0.92 0.39
N ALA A 71 -9.52 -1.43 1.58
CA ALA A 71 -10.52 -2.11 2.38
C ALA A 71 -10.50 -1.74 3.87
N THR A 72 -11.66 -1.97 4.48
CA THR A 72 -11.92 -1.71 5.90
C THR A 72 -12.65 -2.88 6.54
N SER A 73 -12.35 -3.20 7.80
CA SER A 73 -13.14 -4.13 8.60
C SER A 73 -14.31 -3.46 9.35
N ASP A 74 -14.28 -2.14 9.54
CA ASP A 74 -15.20 -1.43 10.45
C ASP A 74 -15.94 -0.23 9.83
N LYS A 75 -15.73 0.04 8.52
CA LYS A 75 -16.29 1.17 7.77
C LYS A 75 -15.81 2.55 8.22
N LYS A 76 -14.81 2.64 9.09
CA LYS A 76 -14.28 3.93 9.57
C LYS A 76 -12.94 4.23 8.95
N ILE A 77 -12.00 3.30 9.13
CA ILE A 77 -10.62 3.49 8.68
C ILE A 77 -10.26 2.49 7.59
N ILE A 78 -9.34 2.89 6.72
CA ILE A 78 -8.68 1.97 5.81
C ILE A 78 -7.75 1.09 6.64
N SER A 79 -7.99 -0.22 6.63
CA SER A 79 -7.23 -1.22 7.41
C SER A 79 -6.45 -2.19 6.53
N ASP A 80 -6.68 -2.16 5.21
CA ASP A 80 -5.98 -2.97 4.24
C ASP A 80 -5.84 -2.22 2.92
N ILE A 81 -4.64 -2.20 2.37
CA ILE A 81 -4.38 -1.79 1.00
C ILE A 81 -3.63 -2.93 0.31
N THR A 82 -4.14 -3.38 -0.83
CA THR A 82 -3.45 -4.36 -1.68
C THR A 82 -3.28 -3.80 -3.08
N ILE A 83 -2.07 -3.89 -3.62
CA ILE A 83 -1.71 -3.49 -4.98
C ILE A 83 -1.29 -4.73 -5.74
N ASN A 84 -2.06 -5.10 -6.77
CA ASN A 84 -1.74 -6.23 -7.66
C ASN A 84 -1.10 -5.69 -8.93
N PHE A 85 0.22 -5.59 -8.94
CA PHE A 85 0.95 -5.09 -10.10
C PHE A 85 0.85 -6.03 -11.31
N SER A 86 0.65 -7.34 -11.08
CA SER A 86 0.42 -8.34 -12.14
C SER A 86 -0.85 -8.08 -12.95
N TYR A 87 -1.81 -7.33 -12.40
CA TYR A 87 -3.02 -6.94 -13.12
C TYR A 87 -2.74 -6.05 -14.33
N SER A 88 -1.59 -5.36 -14.34
CA SER A 88 -1.24 -4.38 -15.35
C SER A 88 -0.23 -4.93 -16.36
N ASP A 89 -0.69 -5.15 -17.59
CA ASP A 89 0.18 -5.52 -18.71
C ASP A 89 1.22 -4.44 -19.03
N GLU A 90 0.98 -3.19 -18.64
CA GLU A 90 1.86 -2.05 -18.89
C GLU A 90 3.12 -2.08 -18.03
N ILE A 91 3.04 -2.61 -16.79
CA ILE A 91 4.09 -2.44 -15.79
C ILE A 91 4.75 -3.75 -15.37
N LYS A 92 4.05 -4.89 -15.49
CA LYS A 92 4.45 -6.16 -14.85
C LYS A 92 5.84 -6.68 -15.22
N HIS A 93 6.33 -6.38 -16.42
CA HIS A 93 7.58 -6.93 -16.95
C HIS A 93 8.85 -6.16 -16.55
N GLU A 94 8.73 -4.99 -15.91
CA GLU A 94 9.88 -4.16 -15.53
C GLU A 94 9.96 -3.89 -14.02
N LEU A 95 9.24 -4.64 -13.21
CA LEU A 95 9.15 -4.41 -11.78
C LEU A 95 10.41 -4.89 -11.06
N THR A 96 10.75 -4.12 -10.04
CA THR A 96 11.77 -4.46 -9.05
C THR A 96 11.19 -4.10 -7.69
N VAL A 97 11.76 -4.66 -6.63
CA VAL A 97 11.39 -4.30 -5.25
C VAL A 97 11.50 -2.78 -5.02
N ASP A 98 12.52 -2.11 -5.58
CA ASP A 98 12.69 -0.65 -5.47
C ASP A 98 11.56 0.15 -6.13
N LYS A 99 11.15 -0.24 -7.35
CA LYS A 99 10.02 0.41 -8.05
C LYS A 99 8.71 0.19 -7.30
N ILE A 100 8.48 -1.00 -6.76
CA ILE A 100 7.28 -1.31 -5.97
C ILE A 100 7.30 -0.52 -4.66
N LEU A 101 8.45 -0.44 -3.99
CA LEU A 101 8.61 0.32 -2.75
C LEU A 101 8.24 1.79 -2.93
N LYS A 102 8.64 2.42 -4.05
CA LYS A 102 8.22 3.81 -4.37
C LYS A 102 6.71 3.96 -4.30
N VAL A 103 5.96 3.05 -4.92
CA VAL A 103 4.49 3.09 -4.89
C VAL A 103 3.94 2.75 -3.51
N VAL A 104 4.44 1.71 -2.86
CA VAL A 104 3.97 1.29 -1.52
C VAL A 104 4.15 2.41 -0.49
N CYS A 105 5.27 3.13 -0.55
CA CYS A 105 5.60 4.21 0.38
C CYS A 105 4.63 5.40 0.30
N GLU A 106 4.00 5.63 -0.85
CA GLU A 106 2.99 6.70 -0.99
C GLU A 106 1.76 6.44 -0.12
N TYR A 107 1.37 5.17 0.04
CA TYR A 107 0.21 4.75 0.83
C TYR A 107 0.49 4.69 2.35
N ILE A 108 1.71 5.04 2.79
CA ILE A 108 2.12 5.04 4.20
C ILE A 108 1.83 6.40 4.86
N PRO A 109 1.09 6.45 5.99
CA PRO A 109 0.89 7.66 6.79
C PRO A 109 2.08 7.89 7.72
N TYR A 110 3.18 8.46 7.20
CA TYR A 110 4.41 8.64 7.95
C TYR A 110 4.23 9.43 9.25
N GLU A 111 3.35 10.42 9.26
CA GLU A 111 2.98 11.20 10.44
C GLU A 111 2.40 10.35 11.58
N ILE A 112 1.67 9.28 11.25
CA ILE A 112 1.16 8.31 12.23
C ILE A 112 2.29 7.36 12.64
N LEU A 113 3.05 6.83 11.68
CA LEU A 113 4.06 5.82 11.96
C LEU A 113 5.24 6.34 12.78
N GLU A 114 5.73 7.54 12.45
CA GLU A 114 6.86 8.17 13.16
C GLU A 114 6.51 8.49 14.61
N LYS A 115 5.24 8.83 14.87
CA LYS A 115 4.77 9.16 16.21
C LYS A 115 4.43 7.92 17.04
N TYR A 116 3.69 6.98 16.46
CA TYR A 116 3.03 5.91 17.24
C TYR A 116 3.65 4.52 17.07
N TYR A 117 4.62 4.36 16.18
CA TYR A 117 5.25 3.07 15.91
C TYR A 117 6.77 3.12 16.06
N THR A 118 7.37 1.96 16.27
CA THR A 118 8.82 1.78 16.28
C THR A 118 9.18 0.61 15.36
N PHE A 119 10.21 0.82 14.54
CA PHE A 119 10.75 -0.24 13.69
C PHE A 119 11.06 -1.48 14.52
N SER A 120 10.66 -2.65 14.01
CA SER A 120 10.82 -3.92 14.72
C SER A 120 11.73 -4.87 13.97
N LYS A 121 11.41 -5.17 12.71
CA LYS A 121 12.21 -6.04 11.85
C LYS A 121 11.85 -5.80 10.39
N SER A 122 12.78 -6.15 9.52
CA SER A 122 12.53 -6.34 8.10
C SER A 122 13.28 -7.58 7.65
N PHE A 123 12.59 -8.45 6.92
CA PHE A 123 13.13 -9.73 6.51
C PHE A 123 12.64 -10.10 5.11
N HIS A 124 13.43 -10.90 4.44
CA HIS A 124 13.15 -11.49 3.15
C HIS A 124 13.01 -13.00 3.36
N GLU A 125 11.91 -13.59 2.88
CA GLU A 125 11.73 -15.04 2.88
C GLU A 125 11.66 -15.59 1.46
N THR A 126 12.31 -16.73 1.21
CA THR A 126 12.32 -17.41 -0.09
C THR A 126 11.93 -18.88 0.08
N TYR A 127 11.08 -19.40 -0.80
CA TYR A 127 10.72 -20.82 -0.78
C TYR A 127 11.83 -21.68 -1.41
N LYS A 128 12.32 -22.69 -0.67
CA LYS A 128 13.50 -23.50 -1.06
C LYS A 128 13.23 -24.47 -2.21
N GLU A 129 12.06 -25.11 -2.25
CA GLU A 129 11.78 -26.21 -3.18
C GLU A 129 11.15 -25.74 -4.50
N GLY A 130 11.98 -25.12 -5.34
CA GLY A 130 11.79 -25.21 -6.79
C GLY A 130 10.54 -24.53 -7.37
N LYS A 131 10.02 -23.44 -6.79
CA LYS A 131 9.26 -22.43 -7.55
C LYS A 131 9.03 -21.12 -6.80
N LYS A 132 9.72 -20.08 -7.29
CA LYS A 132 9.21 -18.73 -7.58
C LYS A 132 8.27 -18.20 -6.50
N TYR A 133 8.72 -18.16 -5.25
CA TYR A 133 8.10 -17.38 -4.21
C TYR A 133 9.18 -16.72 -3.39
N GLU A 134 9.08 -15.41 -3.28
CA GLU A 134 9.81 -14.62 -2.32
C GLU A 134 8.89 -13.54 -1.75
N ALA A 135 9.15 -13.12 -0.52
CA ALA A 135 8.44 -12.01 0.08
C ALA A 135 9.35 -11.14 0.95
N TYR A 136 9.18 -9.83 0.81
CA TYR A 136 9.91 -8.79 1.53
C TYR A 136 8.98 -8.14 2.52
N HIS A 137 9.30 -8.24 3.80
CA HIS A 137 8.46 -7.76 4.90
C HIS A 137 9.11 -6.59 5.61
N TYR A 138 8.31 -5.57 5.92
CA TYR A 138 8.69 -4.48 6.82
C TYR A 138 7.68 -4.39 7.95
N VAL A 139 8.16 -4.38 9.20
CA VAL A 139 7.32 -4.50 10.38
C VAL A 139 7.69 -3.43 11.41
N MET A 140 6.67 -2.71 11.87
CA MET A 140 6.75 -1.83 13.02
C MET A 140 5.78 -2.27 14.12
N SER A 141 6.12 -1.99 15.37
CA SER A 141 5.30 -2.28 16.54
C SER A 141 4.78 -1.00 17.15
N LEU A 142 3.54 -1.04 17.63
CA LEU A 142 2.93 0.07 18.34
C LEU A 142 3.77 0.40 19.59
N ASN A 143 4.21 1.67 19.68
CA ASN A 143 5.04 2.14 20.77
C ASN A 143 4.19 2.53 22.00
N LYS A 144 4.81 3.08 23.05
CA LYS A 144 4.09 3.46 24.27
C LYS A 144 3.05 4.56 24.02
N GLU A 145 3.36 5.54 23.17
CA GLU A 145 2.44 6.63 22.81
C GLU A 145 1.26 6.11 21.99
N GLY A 146 1.52 5.24 21.01
CA GLY A 146 0.47 4.61 20.21
C GLY A 146 -0.49 3.77 21.06
N LYS A 147 0.05 3.03 22.04
CA LYS A 147 -0.78 2.28 23.00
C LYS A 147 -1.65 3.21 23.84
N ALA A 148 -1.12 4.35 24.29
CA ALA A 148 -1.89 5.35 25.04
C ALA A 148 -2.99 5.99 24.18
N ALA A 149 -2.67 6.35 22.93
CA ALA A 149 -3.63 6.89 21.97
C ALA A 149 -4.80 5.93 21.71
N ASN A 150 -4.53 4.63 21.56
CA ASN A 150 -5.58 3.61 21.45
C ASN A 150 -6.51 3.56 22.67
N VAL A 151 -5.95 3.65 23.89
CA VAL A 151 -6.75 3.64 25.13
C VAL A 151 -7.64 4.88 25.24
N SER A 152 -7.16 6.03 24.78
CA SER A 152 -7.95 7.28 24.77
C SER A 152 -9.10 7.27 23.75
N GLY A 153 -9.00 6.43 22.71
CA GLY A 153 -9.96 6.40 21.60
C GLY A 153 -9.71 7.45 20.51
N ASP A 154 -8.65 8.26 20.64
CA ASP A 154 -8.27 9.29 19.66
C ASP A 154 -7.91 8.69 18.29
N TYR A 155 -7.35 7.48 18.28
CA TYR A 155 -6.97 6.74 17.07
C TYR A 155 -7.30 5.26 17.21
N LEU A 156 -7.61 4.61 16.08
CA LEU A 156 -7.64 3.16 15.97
C LEU A 156 -6.35 2.67 15.31
N LEU A 157 -5.39 2.26 16.13
CA LEU A 157 -4.09 1.75 15.73
C LEU A 157 -3.99 0.25 16.03
N TYR A 158 -3.34 -0.50 15.17
CA TYR A 158 -3.10 -1.93 15.42
C TYR A 158 -1.75 -2.16 16.09
N ASP A 159 -1.60 -3.26 16.83
CA ASP A 159 -0.34 -3.61 17.50
C ASP A 159 0.87 -3.68 16.54
N LYS A 160 0.59 -3.97 15.26
CA LYS A 160 1.57 -4.01 14.18
C LYS A 160 1.09 -3.16 13.02
N PHE A 161 2.00 -2.34 12.52
CA PHE A 161 1.97 -1.85 11.15
C PHE A 161 2.93 -2.71 10.34
N ALA A 162 2.52 -3.15 9.15
CA ALA A 162 3.40 -3.87 8.25
C ALA A 162 2.99 -3.70 6.80
N PHE A 163 3.97 -3.84 5.92
CA PHE A 163 3.72 -4.17 4.52
C PHE A 163 4.55 -5.39 4.11
N LYS A 164 4.11 -6.05 3.05
CA LYS A 164 4.77 -7.19 2.44
C LYS A 164 4.69 -7.08 0.93
N ILE A 165 5.82 -7.21 0.25
CA ILE A 165 5.90 -7.31 -1.20
C ILE A 165 6.13 -8.79 -1.52
N ILE A 166 5.20 -9.40 -2.25
CA ILE A 166 5.26 -10.78 -2.72
C ILE A 166 5.68 -10.76 -4.18
N HIS A 167 6.62 -11.62 -4.51
CA HIS A 167 6.90 -12.01 -5.88
C HIS A 167 6.69 -13.51 -6.03
N ARG A 168 5.85 -13.90 -7.00
CA ARG A 168 5.61 -15.31 -7.32
C ARG A 168 5.57 -15.57 -8.83
N ASN A 169 5.67 -16.83 -9.24
CA ASN A 169 5.43 -17.26 -10.63
C ASN A 169 6.15 -16.44 -11.73
N ASP A 170 7.42 -16.06 -11.52
CA ASP A 170 8.30 -15.25 -12.41
C ASP A 170 7.92 -13.78 -12.60
N ASP A 171 6.64 -13.45 -12.70
CA ASP A 171 6.18 -12.09 -13.04
C ASP A 171 5.05 -11.58 -12.12
N ASP A 172 4.61 -12.39 -11.14
CA ASP A 172 3.50 -11.98 -10.27
C ASP A 172 3.98 -11.14 -9.08
N TRP A 173 3.68 -9.84 -9.09
CA TRP A 173 4.02 -8.91 -8.03
C TRP A 173 2.79 -8.36 -7.31
N ILE A 174 2.74 -8.54 -6.00
CA ILE A 174 1.65 -8.06 -5.14
C ILE A 174 2.27 -7.34 -3.94
N ALA A 175 1.74 -6.17 -3.56
CA ALA A 175 2.05 -5.55 -2.29
C ALA A 175 0.82 -5.52 -1.39
N GLU A 176 0.99 -5.90 -0.14
CA GLU A 176 -0.04 -5.88 0.91
C GLU A 176 0.41 -4.93 2.03
N ILE A 177 -0.43 -3.97 2.41
CA ILE A 177 -0.23 -3.06 3.54
C ILE A 177 -1.38 -3.29 4.51
N ASN A 178 -1.15 -4.15 5.51
CA ASN A 178 -2.16 -4.50 6.50
C ASN A 178 -1.53 -5.08 7.76
N ARG A 179 -2.35 -5.23 8.81
CA ARG A 179 -1.91 -5.76 10.11
C ARG A 179 -1.45 -7.22 10.08
N SER A 180 -1.70 -7.98 9.00
CA SER A 180 -1.32 -9.39 8.88
C SER A 180 -0.04 -9.58 8.06
N ALA A 181 0.39 -8.55 7.33
CA ALA A 181 1.57 -8.57 6.48
C ALA A 181 2.89 -8.82 7.26
N TYR A 182 2.89 -8.65 8.59
CA TYR A 182 4.06 -8.98 9.41
C TYR A 182 4.35 -10.48 9.49
N LYS A 183 3.36 -11.33 9.21
CA LYS A 183 3.50 -12.79 9.30
C LYS A 183 4.17 -13.32 8.05
N GLY A 184 5.39 -13.82 8.20
CA GLY A 184 6.04 -14.62 7.17
C GLY A 184 5.43 -16.01 7.08
N ASN A 185 5.48 -16.62 5.89
CA ASN A 185 5.12 -18.02 5.74
C ASN A 185 6.06 -18.95 6.50
N HIS A 186 7.31 -18.52 6.73
CA HIS A 186 8.26 -19.26 7.58
C HIS A 186 7.79 -19.40 9.04
N GLU A 187 6.85 -18.58 9.52
CA GLU A 187 6.30 -18.70 10.88
C GLU A 187 5.17 -19.76 10.98
N LYS A 188 4.81 -20.42 9.87
CA LYS A 188 3.77 -21.48 9.81
C LYS A 188 4.38 -22.86 10.06
N THR A 189 3.54 -23.90 10.13
CA THR A 189 3.91 -25.30 10.42
C THR A 189 4.93 -25.94 9.46
N SER A 190 5.31 -25.25 8.39
CA SER A 190 6.31 -25.66 7.40
C SER A 190 7.45 -24.63 7.37
N ALA A 191 8.01 -24.26 8.53
CA ALA A 191 9.06 -23.25 8.62
C ALA A 191 10.33 -23.63 7.83
N ASP A 192 10.71 -24.90 7.87
CA ASP A 192 11.99 -25.38 7.33
C ASP A 192 12.09 -25.32 5.79
N VAL A 193 10.96 -25.14 5.08
CA VAL A 193 10.93 -24.99 3.62
C VAL A 193 11.18 -23.56 3.14
N TYR A 194 11.35 -22.61 4.07
CA TYR A 194 11.72 -21.23 3.77
C TYR A 194 13.15 -20.93 4.23
N GLU A 195 13.86 -20.16 3.42
CA GLU A 195 15.07 -19.44 3.83
C GLU A 195 14.66 -18.02 4.23
N VAL A 196 15.25 -17.49 5.30
CA VAL A 196 14.90 -16.18 5.84
C VAL A 196 16.17 -15.40 6.13
N GLU A 197 16.23 -14.20 5.57
CA GLU A 197 17.37 -13.29 5.70
C GLU A 197 16.92 -11.91 6.17
N ASP A 198 17.81 -11.18 6.83
CA ASP A 198 17.57 -9.79 7.17
C ASP A 198 17.51 -8.94 5.89
N TRP A 199 16.42 -8.21 5.71
CA TRP A 199 16.25 -7.30 4.58
C TRP A 199 16.59 -5.87 4.99
N LYS A 200 17.71 -5.35 4.51
CA LYS A 200 18.16 -3.98 4.81
C LYS A 200 17.45 -2.97 3.90
N VAL A 201 16.31 -2.47 4.36
CA VAL A 201 15.53 -1.43 3.68
C VAL A 201 15.57 -0.12 4.44
N ASP A 202 15.67 0.99 3.70
CA ASP A 202 15.62 2.34 4.23
C ASP A 202 14.49 3.10 3.54
N LEU A 203 13.36 3.24 4.24
CA LEU A 203 12.16 3.88 3.71
C LEU A 203 12.30 5.40 3.56
N SER A 204 13.31 6.02 4.19
CA SER A 204 13.51 7.48 4.09
C SER A 204 13.86 7.95 2.68
N LYS A 205 14.32 7.03 1.82
CA LYS A 205 14.65 7.29 0.41
C LYS A 205 13.42 7.48 -0.49
N TYR A 206 12.23 7.13 0.01
CA TYR A 206 10.97 7.15 -0.74
C TYR A 206 9.94 8.10 -0.12
N LYS A 207 10.40 9.05 0.70
CA LYS A 207 9.59 10.12 1.28
C LYS A 207 9.69 11.40 0.47
#